data_AF-A0A2I0CYF0-F1
#
_entry.id   AF-A0A2I0CYF0-F1
#
_cell.length_a   1.000
_cell.length_b   1.000
_cell.length_c   1.000
_cell.angle_alpha   90.00
_cell.angle_beta   90.00
_cell.angle_gamma   90.00
#
_symmetry.space_group_name_H-M   'P 1'
#
loop_
_entity.id
_entity.type
_entity.pdbx_description
1 polymer ?
#
loop_
_entity_poly.entity_id
_entity_poly.type
_entity_poly.pdbx_seq_one_letter_code
_entity_poly.pdbx_strand_id
1 'polypeptide(L)'
;MAMNSILKKIFGTKKPVPQVTLAFSEVPAWITGRESTAKETLVTATREPMREIRNGIATLQLIVTNIAGAEQDETLHPKLRSIAKNSLPQFVKAMKASLNKELPDDPGEFYPVAAECVKNCLQNVHGQGRYLQVTFPDEMKAVRSGIDTLGRGINNINPVLAAYRKEMTGLAVCREKYETITGLMADFAASDEKVMRSHARIAEIRERVAAIEQELLSLSQDSRMRDIEEQRKAHAGLCEKRNDAARTYSALS
;
A
#
# COMPACT_ATOMS: atom_id res chain seq x y z
N MET A 1 23.08 -31.25 -29.21
CA MET A 1 21.84 -31.05 -28.39
C MET A 1 21.88 -29.85 -27.44
N ALA A 2 23.03 -29.23 -27.12
CA ALA A 2 23.10 -28.11 -26.17
C ALA A 2 22.58 -26.75 -26.71
N MET A 3 22.66 -26.51 -28.03
CA MET A 3 22.27 -25.22 -28.63
C MET A 3 20.75 -24.96 -28.65
N ASN A 4 19.93 -26.01 -28.79
CA ASN A 4 18.47 -25.90 -28.74
C ASN A 4 17.93 -25.55 -27.35
N SER A 5 18.67 -25.88 -26.28
CA SER A 5 18.30 -25.54 -24.90
C SER A 5 18.44 -24.04 -24.61
N ILE A 6 19.53 -23.44 -25.09
CA ILE A 6 19.84 -22.03 -24.87
C ILE A 6 18.88 -21.12 -25.64
N LEU A 7 18.61 -21.44 -26.91
CA LEU A 7 17.67 -20.67 -27.74
C LEU A 7 16.24 -20.73 -27.19
N LYS A 8 15.81 -21.87 -26.66
CA LYS A 8 14.48 -22.00 -26.02
C LYS A 8 14.39 -21.26 -24.67
N LYS A 9 15.53 -21.00 -24.02
CA LYS A 9 15.62 -20.22 -22.77
C LYS A 9 15.59 -18.71 -23.02
N ILE A 10 16.13 -18.27 -24.16
CA ILE A 10 16.20 -16.86 -24.57
C ILE A 10 14.93 -16.42 -25.34
N PHE A 11 14.42 -17.27 -26.22
CA PHE A 11 13.26 -17.00 -27.09
C PHE A 11 12.02 -17.82 -26.75
N GLY A 12 12.05 -18.58 -25.65
CA GLY A 12 10.87 -19.26 -25.15
C GLY A 12 9.79 -18.22 -24.86
N THR A 13 8.69 -18.29 -25.58
CA THR A 13 7.48 -17.53 -25.32
C THR A 13 7.17 -17.65 -23.83
N LYS A 14 7.21 -16.51 -23.11
CA LYS A 14 6.75 -16.45 -21.71
C LYS A 14 5.39 -17.15 -21.69
N LYS A 15 5.24 -18.21 -20.89
CA LYS A 15 3.94 -18.87 -20.70
C LYS A 15 2.91 -17.75 -20.50
N PRO A 16 1.80 -17.75 -21.26
CA PRO A 16 0.81 -16.69 -21.15
C PRO A 16 0.42 -16.59 -19.69
N VAL A 17 0.58 -15.38 -19.12
CA VAL A 17 0.10 -15.10 -17.77
C VAL A 17 -1.38 -15.45 -17.78
N PRO A 18 -1.87 -16.29 -16.86
CA PRO A 18 -3.29 -16.66 -16.85
C PRO A 18 -4.11 -15.38 -16.81
N GLN A 19 -4.86 -15.14 -17.89
CA GLN A 19 -5.74 -13.98 -18.00
C GLN A 19 -7.03 -14.35 -17.28
N VAL A 20 -7.37 -13.57 -16.26
CA VAL A 20 -8.67 -13.67 -15.60
C VAL A 20 -9.58 -12.64 -16.26
N THR A 21 -10.67 -13.10 -16.86
CA THR A 21 -11.74 -12.23 -17.36
C THR A 21 -12.74 -12.03 -16.23
N LEU A 22 -12.95 -10.78 -15.82
CA LEU A 22 -13.87 -10.41 -14.75
C LEU A 22 -14.74 -9.26 -15.25
N ALA A 23 -16.01 -9.24 -14.85
CA ALA A 23 -16.79 -8.01 -14.96
C ALA A 23 -16.19 -6.96 -14.01
N PHE A 24 -16.27 -5.68 -14.37
CA PHE A 24 -15.69 -4.61 -13.55
C PHE A 24 -16.29 -4.59 -12.13
N SER A 25 -17.59 -4.88 -11.99
CA SER A 25 -18.28 -4.99 -10.70
C SER A 25 -17.81 -6.15 -9.82
N GLU A 26 -17.18 -7.18 -10.40
CA GLU A 26 -16.70 -8.36 -9.67
C GLU A 26 -15.30 -8.14 -9.07
N VAL A 27 -14.58 -7.10 -9.50
CA VAL A 27 -13.20 -6.82 -9.08
C VAL A 27 -13.05 -6.77 -7.55
N PRO A 28 -13.91 -6.09 -6.77
CA PRO A 28 -13.76 -6.03 -5.30
C PRO A 28 -13.89 -7.40 -4.62
N ALA A 29 -14.86 -8.20 -5.07
CA ALA A 29 -15.08 -9.54 -4.54
C ALA A 29 -13.91 -10.47 -4.91
N TRP A 30 -13.41 -10.36 -6.14
CA TRP A 30 -12.25 -11.11 -6.60
C TRP A 30 -10.98 -10.76 -5.81
N ILE A 31 -10.70 -9.47 -5.56
CA ILE A 31 -9.57 -9.02 -4.73
C ILE A 31 -9.67 -9.65 -3.35
N THR A 32 -10.83 -9.52 -2.69
CA THR A 32 -11.06 -10.06 -1.34
C THR A 32 -10.88 -11.58 -1.28
N GLY A 33 -11.41 -12.31 -2.27
CA GLY A 33 -11.21 -13.75 -2.38
C GLY A 33 -9.74 -14.14 -2.57
N ARG A 34 -9.00 -13.34 -3.35
CA ARG A 34 -7.56 -13.56 -3.57
C ARG A 34 -6.73 -13.28 -2.32
N GLU A 35 -7.08 -12.24 -1.55
CA GLU A 35 -6.46 -11.94 -0.25
C GLU A 35 -6.64 -13.11 0.74
N SER A 36 -7.86 -13.67 0.83
CA SER A 36 -8.12 -14.86 1.67
C SER A 36 -7.31 -16.07 1.21
N THR A 37 -7.32 -16.34 -0.10
CA THR A 37 -6.57 -17.46 -0.70
C THR A 37 -5.06 -17.33 -0.42
N ALA A 38 -4.51 -16.12 -0.57
CA ALA A 38 -3.10 -15.85 -0.30
C ALA A 38 -2.77 -16.06 1.19
N LYS A 39 -3.65 -15.64 2.10
CA LYS A 39 -3.49 -15.86 3.55
C LYS A 39 -3.55 -17.34 3.92
N GLU A 40 -4.51 -18.10 3.39
CA GLU A 40 -4.61 -19.54 3.60
C GLU A 40 -3.39 -20.29 3.04
N THR A 41 -2.91 -19.88 1.88
CA THR A 41 -1.69 -20.41 1.26
C THR A 41 -0.48 -20.16 2.15
N LEU A 42 -0.35 -18.93 2.68
CA LEU A 42 0.71 -18.59 3.63
C LEU A 42 0.66 -19.50 4.86
N VAL A 43 -0.48 -19.57 5.54
CA VAL A 43 -0.66 -20.38 6.76
C VAL A 43 -0.35 -21.86 6.49
N THR A 44 -0.81 -22.39 5.37
CA THR A 44 -0.58 -23.79 5.00
C THR A 44 0.90 -24.06 4.71
N ALA A 45 1.54 -23.20 3.93
CA ALA A 45 2.94 -23.36 3.54
C ALA A 45 3.92 -23.15 4.70
N THR A 46 3.58 -22.32 5.70
CA THR A 46 4.44 -22.09 6.87
C THR A 46 4.17 -23.03 8.03
N ARG A 47 3.07 -23.78 8.04
CA ARG A 47 2.69 -24.69 9.14
C ARG A 47 3.83 -25.64 9.52
N GLU A 48 4.39 -26.35 8.54
CA GLU A 48 5.45 -27.32 8.81
C GLU A 48 6.76 -26.65 9.25
N PRO A 49 7.31 -25.64 8.54
CA PRO A 49 8.48 -24.90 9.02
C PRO A 49 8.32 -24.29 10.42
N MET A 50 7.14 -23.74 10.76
CA MET A 50 6.87 -23.19 12.09
C MET A 50 6.90 -24.29 13.16
N ARG A 51 6.35 -25.48 12.85
CA ARG A 51 6.42 -26.65 13.73
C ARG A 51 7.86 -27.13 13.93
N GLU A 52 8.64 -27.23 12.86
CA GLU A 52 10.05 -27.61 12.92
C GLU A 52 10.88 -26.65 13.78
N ILE A 53 10.65 -25.34 13.66
CA ILE A 53 11.31 -24.33 14.49
C ILE A 53 10.94 -24.49 15.97
N ARG A 54 9.65 -24.68 16.30
CA ARG A 54 9.20 -24.90 17.68
C ARG A 54 9.85 -26.15 18.28
N ASN A 55 9.85 -27.25 17.54
CA ASN A 55 10.50 -28.50 17.96
C ASN A 55 12.02 -28.33 18.10
N GLY A 56 12.65 -27.57 17.20
CA GLY A 56 14.07 -27.25 17.27
C GLY A 56 14.42 -26.41 18.49
N ILE A 57 13.57 -25.45 18.88
CA ILE A 57 13.75 -24.65 20.09
C ILE A 57 13.64 -25.52 21.34
N ALA A 58 12.64 -26.41 21.41
CA ALA A 58 12.51 -27.36 22.52
C ALA A 58 13.73 -28.29 22.63
N THR A 59 14.22 -28.78 21.49
CA THR A 59 15.44 -29.61 21.43
C THR A 59 16.66 -28.82 21.91
N LEU A 60 16.79 -27.56 21.51
CA LEU A 60 17.89 -26.70 21.91
C LEU A 60 17.82 -26.34 23.41
N GLN A 61 16.62 -26.17 23.97
CA GLN A 61 16.42 -26.00 25.43
C GLN A 61 16.88 -27.22 26.21
N LEU A 62 16.60 -28.44 25.72
CA LEU A 62 17.09 -29.70 26.29
C LEU A 62 18.63 -29.76 26.25
N ILE A 63 19.24 -29.47 25.10
CA ILE A 63 20.70 -29.45 24.95
C ILE A 63 21.32 -28.46 25.95
N VAL A 64 20.82 -27.23 26.02
CA VAL A 64 21.32 -26.19 26.94
C VAL A 64 21.18 -26.61 28.40
N THR A 65 20.11 -27.32 28.74
CA THR A 65 19.89 -27.83 30.11
C THR A 65 20.85 -28.97 30.44
N ASN A 66 21.13 -29.86 29.49
CA ASN A 66 22.07 -30.97 29.68
C ASN A 66 23.51 -30.46 29.87
N ILE A 67 23.92 -29.43 29.12
CA ILE A 67 25.26 -28.80 29.30
C ILE A 67 25.42 -28.27 30.72
N ALA A 68 24.36 -27.73 31.32
CA ALA A 68 24.41 -27.20 32.68
C ALA A 68 24.74 -28.27 33.73
N GLY A 69 24.46 -29.54 33.44
CA GLY A 69 24.75 -30.70 34.30
C GLY A 69 25.92 -31.57 33.83
N ALA A 70 26.61 -31.19 32.75
CA ALA A 70 27.72 -31.98 32.22
C ALA A 70 28.95 -31.90 33.17
N GLU A 71 29.55 -33.05 33.44
CA GLU A 71 30.79 -33.13 34.20
C GLU A 71 31.95 -32.57 33.37
N GLN A 72 32.85 -31.84 34.04
CA GLN A 72 34.05 -31.31 33.39
C GLN A 72 35.11 -32.41 33.30
N ASP A 73 35.75 -32.53 32.14
CA ASP A 73 36.89 -33.42 31.96
C ASP A 73 38.01 -33.09 32.96
N GLU A 74 38.36 -34.07 33.80
CA GLU A 74 39.39 -33.99 34.84
C GLU A 74 40.82 -33.87 34.28
N THR A 75 41.01 -33.96 32.97
CA THR A 75 42.29 -33.75 32.30
C THR A 75 42.48 -32.31 31.81
N LEU A 76 41.44 -31.47 31.85
CA LEU A 76 41.50 -30.07 31.40
C LEU A 76 42.39 -29.20 32.29
N HIS A 77 43.12 -28.27 31.69
CA HIS A 77 43.98 -27.32 32.39
C HIS A 77 43.18 -26.49 33.43
N PRO A 78 43.71 -26.25 34.65
CA PRO A 78 42.98 -25.55 35.73
C PRO A 78 42.39 -24.19 35.34
N LYS A 79 43.12 -23.44 34.50
CA LYS A 79 42.65 -22.15 33.97
C LYS A 79 41.41 -22.27 33.07
N LEU A 80 41.32 -23.33 32.26
CA LEU A 80 40.15 -23.57 31.40
C LEU A 80 38.93 -23.97 32.22
N ARG A 81 39.12 -24.80 33.26
CA ARG A 81 38.03 -25.14 34.20
C ARG A 81 37.48 -23.92 34.93
N SER A 82 38.37 -23.02 35.40
CA SER A 82 37.95 -21.78 36.06
C SER A 82 37.14 -20.86 35.14
N ILE A 83 37.59 -20.71 33.88
CA ILE A 83 36.84 -19.94 32.87
C ILE A 83 35.49 -20.59 32.59
N ALA A 84 35.45 -21.91 32.37
CA ALA A 84 34.22 -22.65 32.12
C ALA A 84 33.22 -22.53 33.28
N LYS A 85 33.69 -22.60 34.54
CA LYS A 85 32.85 -22.44 35.74
C LYS A 85 32.13 -21.09 35.78
N ASN A 86 32.74 -20.02 35.25
CA ASN A 86 32.14 -18.69 35.20
C ASN A 86 31.31 -18.47 33.93
N SER A 87 31.75 -18.98 32.78
CA SER A 87 31.09 -18.78 31.48
C SER A 87 29.85 -19.66 31.30
N LEU A 88 29.84 -20.87 31.86
CA LEU A 88 28.73 -21.82 31.68
C LEU A 88 27.39 -21.29 32.24
N PRO A 89 27.30 -20.80 33.49
CA PRO A 89 26.05 -20.25 34.02
C PRO A 89 25.55 -19.04 33.23
N GLN A 90 26.47 -18.18 32.78
CA GLN A 90 26.12 -17.02 31.96
C GLN A 90 25.54 -17.45 30.61
N PHE A 91 26.23 -18.38 29.92
CA PHE A 91 25.79 -18.93 28.64
C PHE A 91 24.42 -19.59 28.75
N VAL A 92 24.21 -20.45 29.75
CA VAL A 92 22.93 -21.13 29.98
C VAL A 92 21.82 -20.11 30.24
N LYS A 93 22.08 -19.10 31.08
CA LYS A 93 21.11 -18.04 31.35
C LYS A 93 20.75 -17.26 30.08
N ALA A 94 21.74 -16.87 29.29
CA ALA A 94 21.52 -16.12 28.05
C ALA A 94 20.79 -16.96 26.99
N MET A 95 21.15 -18.23 26.83
CA MET A 95 20.46 -19.16 25.93
C MET A 95 19.00 -19.36 26.33
N LYS A 96 18.71 -19.61 27.61
CA LYS A 96 17.34 -19.75 28.10
C LYS A 96 16.52 -18.48 27.87
N ALA A 97 17.09 -17.30 28.09
CA ALA A 97 16.43 -16.03 27.81
C ALA A 97 16.05 -15.88 26.31
N SER A 98 16.91 -16.33 25.40
CA SER A 98 16.62 -16.32 23.97
C SER A 98 15.54 -17.32 23.57
N LEU A 99 15.58 -18.53 24.15
CA LEU A 99 14.73 -19.67 23.76
C LEU A 99 13.34 -19.67 24.40
N ASN A 100 13.16 -18.98 25.52
CA ASN A 100 11.87 -18.93 26.24
C ASN A 100 10.91 -17.86 25.71
N LYS A 101 11.25 -17.19 24.60
CA LYS A 101 10.34 -16.23 23.97
C LYS A 101 9.12 -16.96 23.42
N GLU A 102 7.94 -16.42 23.70
CA GLU A 102 6.69 -16.93 23.14
C GLU A 102 6.65 -16.73 21.63
N LEU A 103 6.17 -17.75 20.90
CA LEU A 103 6.12 -17.75 19.45
C LEU A 103 4.68 -17.65 18.95
N PRO A 104 4.28 -16.52 18.36
CA PRO A 104 2.93 -16.30 17.84
C PRO A 104 2.48 -17.36 16.83
N ASP A 105 1.17 -17.53 16.66
CA ASP A 105 0.64 -18.46 15.65
C ASP A 105 0.51 -17.86 14.25
N ASP A 106 0.39 -16.52 14.15
CA ASP A 106 0.37 -15.85 12.86
C ASP A 106 1.77 -15.91 12.19
N PRO A 107 1.89 -16.37 10.93
CA PRO A 107 3.20 -16.48 10.27
C PRO A 107 3.96 -15.15 10.10
N GLY A 108 3.23 -14.05 9.95
CA GLY A 108 3.80 -12.71 9.81
C GLY A 108 4.42 -12.20 11.12
N GLU A 109 3.80 -12.54 12.26
CA GLU A 109 4.29 -12.22 13.60
C GLU A 109 5.31 -13.25 14.13
N PHE A 110 5.15 -14.52 13.78
CA PHE A 110 6.07 -15.60 14.17
C PHE A 110 7.48 -15.38 13.63
N TYR A 111 7.60 -15.06 12.33
CA TYR A 111 8.88 -14.94 11.66
C TYR A 111 9.87 -13.99 12.33
N PRO A 112 9.52 -12.72 12.63
CA PRO A 112 10.47 -11.79 13.26
C PRO A 112 10.92 -12.29 14.64
N VAL A 113 10.03 -12.85 15.45
CA VAL A 113 10.37 -13.37 16.79
C VAL A 113 11.30 -14.57 16.68
N ALA A 114 11.01 -15.51 15.78
CA ALA A 114 11.83 -16.69 15.56
C ALA A 114 13.21 -16.34 14.98
N ALA A 115 13.27 -15.42 14.01
CA ALA A 115 14.53 -14.95 13.44
C ALA A 115 15.41 -14.24 14.49
N GLU A 116 14.79 -13.43 15.37
CA GLU A 116 15.48 -12.79 16.48
C GLU A 116 15.99 -13.82 17.50
N CYS A 117 15.20 -14.86 17.81
CA CYS A 117 15.63 -15.97 18.65
C CYS A 117 16.90 -16.65 18.11
N VAL A 118 16.92 -17.00 16.82
CA VAL A 118 18.10 -17.60 16.16
C VAL A 118 19.30 -16.68 16.22
N LYS A 119 19.11 -15.38 15.91
CA LYS A 119 20.16 -14.36 15.99
C LYS A 119 20.75 -14.28 17.40
N ASN A 120 19.91 -14.22 18.43
CA ASN A 120 20.38 -14.12 19.81
C ASN A 120 21.10 -15.40 20.26
N CYS A 121 20.65 -16.58 19.82
CA CYS A 121 21.37 -17.84 20.07
C CYS A 121 22.77 -17.84 19.44
N LEU A 122 22.90 -17.39 18.19
CA LEU A 122 24.20 -17.24 17.52
C LEU A 122 25.12 -16.28 18.29
N GLN A 123 24.61 -15.13 18.72
CA GLN A 123 25.36 -14.16 19.50
C GLN A 123 25.85 -14.76 20.83
N ASN A 124 25.02 -15.54 21.52
CA ASN A 124 25.40 -16.22 22.75
C ASN A 124 26.51 -17.26 22.53
N VAL A 125 26.47 -18.02 21.43
CA VAL A 125 27.53 -18.98 21.07
C VAL A 125 28.85 -18.28 20.77
N HIS A 126 28.82 -17.14 20.06
CA HIS A 126 30.04 -16.38 19.73
C HIS A 126 30.60 -15.56 20.91
N GLY A 127 29.75 -15.17 21.85
CA GLY A 127 30.14 -14.46 23.06
C GLY A 127 30.50 -15.42 24.19
N GLN A 128 29.54 -15.68 25.07
CA GLN A 128 29.73 -16.47 26.29
C GLN A 128 30.08 -17.94 26.00
N GLY A 129 29.56 -18.50 24.91
CA GLY A 129 29.81 -19.87 24.49
C GLY A 129 31.20 -20.11 23.90
N ARG A 130 31.95 -19.05 23.54
CA ARG A 130 33.28 -19.17 22.92
C ARG A 130 34.25 -19.97 23.78
N TYR A 131 34.23 -19.74 25.09
CA TYR A 131 35.12 -20.41 26.05
C TYR A 131 34.68 -21.84 26.36
N LEU A 132 33.43 -22.18 26.11
CA LEU A 132 32.87 -23.51 26.32
C LEU A 132 33.22 -24.46 25.18
N GLN A 133 33.61 -23.97 24.00
CA GLN A 133 33.96 -24.83 22.86
C GLN A 133 35.13 -25.77 23.11
N VAL A 134 36.06 -25.39 24.00
CA VAL A 134 37.22 -26.21 24.36
C VAL A 134 36.90 -27.17 25.51
N THR A 135 35.97 -26.77 26.39
CA THR A 135 35.64 -27.52 27.62
C THR A 135 34.50 -28.51 27.40
N PHE A 136 33.57 -28.17 26.49
CA PHE A 136 32.36 -28.92 26.13
C PHE A 136 32.22 -28.99 24.60
N PRO A 137 33.18 -29.60 23.88
CA PRO A 137 33.24 -29.53 22.42
C PRO A 137 32.03 -30.20 21.75
N ASP A 138 31.60 -31.35 22.27
CA ASP A 138 30.50 -32.13 21.69
C ASP A 138 29.16 -31.47 21.93
N GLU A 139 28.95 -30.90 23.12
CA GLU A 139 27.72 -30.22 23.43
C GLU A 139 27.62 -28.88 22.71
N MET A 140 28.72 -28.13 22.60
CA MET A 140 28.75 -26.91 21.79
C MET A 140 28.59 -27.19 20.29
N LYS A 141 29.00 -28.38 19.83
CA LYS A 141 28.68 -28.86 18.47
C LYS A 141 27.19 -29.16 18.32
N ALA A 142 26.56 -29.80 19.31
CA ALA A 142 25.13 -30.04 19.33
C ALA A 142 24.31 -28.73 19.34
N VAL A 143 24.72 -27.73 20.13
CA VAL A 143 24.12 -26.39 20.14
C VAL A 143 24.17 -25.75 18.76
N ARG A 144 25.35 -25.73 18.13
CA ARG A 144 25.52 -25.16 16.78
C ARG A 144 24.64 -25.86 15.75
N SER A 145 24.60 -27.20 15.77
CA SER A 145 23.75 -27.99 14.88
C SER A 145 22.25 -27.70 15.07
N GLY A 146 21.81 -27.50 16.33
CA GLY A 146 20.45 -27.08 16.65
C GLY A 146 20.14 -25.70 16.08
N ILE A 147 21.02 -24.71 16.26
CA ILE A 147 20.87 -23.36 15.71
C ILE A 147 20.84 -23.38 14.18
N ASP A 148 21.69 -24.18 13.53
CA ASP A 148 21.70 -24.33 12.06
C ASP A 148 20.36 -24.89 11.54
N THR A 149 19.76 -25.81 12.29
CA THR A 149 18.44 -26.37 11.96
C THR A 149 17.35 -25.30 12.04
N LEU A 150 17.36 -24.46 13.08
CA LEU A 150 16.46 -23.31 13.19
C LEU A 150 16.67 -22.32 12.03
N GLY A 151 17.93 -22.03 11.69
CA GLY A 151 18.29 -21.16 10.57
C GLY A 151 17.73 -21.66 9.23
N ARG A 152 17.79 -22.98 8.98
CA ARG A 152 17.15 -23.59 7.80
C ARG A 152 15.63 -23.42 7.81
N GLY A 153 14.98 -23.61 8.95
CA GLY A 153 13.54 -23.35 9.09
C GLY A 153 13.16 -21.91 8.76
N ILE A 154 13.93 -20.93 9.25
CA ILE A 154 13.73 -19.50 8.92
C ILE A 154 13.89 -19.24 7.41
N ASN A 155 14.89 -19.85 6.78
CA ASN A 155 15.13 -19.73 5.35
C ASN A 155 14.00 -20.35 4.51
N ASN A 156 13.29 -21.35 5.03
CA ASN A 156 12.12 -21.94 4.37
C ASN A 156 10.89 -21.02 4.42
N ILE A 157 10.70 -20.26 5.52
CA ILE A 157 9.56 -19.33 5.66
C ILE A 157 9.75 -18.07 4.81
N ASN A 158 10.99 -17.56 4.73
CA ASN A 158 11.30 -16.28 4.07
C ASN A 158 10.75 -16.14 2.63
N PRO A 159 10.95 -17.09 1.69
CA PRO A 159 10.43 -16.95 0.33
C PRO A 159 8.90 -16.97 0.28
N VAL A 160 8.24 -17.70 1.18
CA VAL A 160 6.77 -17.76 1.25
C VAL A 160 6.22 -16.42 1.71
N LEU A 161 6.80 -15.83 2.76
CA LEU A 161 6.41 -14.49 3.21
C LEU A 161 6.68 -13.41 2.16
N ALA A 162 7.81 -13.49 1.45
CA ALA A 162 8.13 -12.55 0.38
C ALA A 162 7.11 -12.62 -0.76
N ALA A 163 6.71 -13.83 -1.17
CA ALA A 163 5.68 -14.04 -2.18
C ALA A 163 4.33 -13.49 -1.71
N TYR A 164 3.92 -13.81 -0.48
CA TYR A 164 2.67 -13.31 0.11
C TYR A 164 2.63 -11.77 0.15
N ARG A 165 3.69 -11.13 0.65
CA ARG A 165 3.77 -9.65 0.69
C ARG A 165 3.67 -9.04 -0.70
N LYS A 166 4.40 -9.60 -1.68
CA LYS A 166 4.36 -9.13 -3.06
C LYS A 166 2.94 -9.22 -3.64
N GLU A 167 2.23 -10.32 -3.37
CA GLU A 167 0.85 -10.51 -3.81
C GLU A 167 -0.09 -9.50 -3.14
N MET A 168 -0.01 -9.33 -1.82
CA MET A 168 -0.83 -8.37 -1.08
C MET A 168 -0.59 -6.92 -1.54
N THR A 169 0.66 -6.53 -1.81
CA THR A 169 0.96 -5.21 -2.39
C THR A 169 0.33 -5.05 -3.77
N GLY A 170 0.37 -6.08 -4.62
CA GLY A 170 -0.29 -6.05 -5.92
C GLY A 170 -1.80 -5.88 -5.81
N LEU A 171 -2.43 -6.61 -4.89
CA LEU A 171 -3.88 -6.54 -4.63
C LEU A 171 -4.30 -5.16 -4.08
N ALA A 172 -3.50 -4.57 -3.20
CA ALA A 172 -3.74 -3.21 -2.70
C ALA A 172 -3.72 -2.16 -3.84
N VAL A 173 -2.74 -2.25 -4.74
CA VAL A 173 -2.69 -1.38 -5.93
C VAL A 173 -3.89 -1.59 -6.86
N CYS A 174 -4.34 -2.83 -7.04
CA CYS A 174 -5.55 -3.11 -7.81
C CYS A 174 -6.80 -2.46 -7.17
N ARG A 175 -6.91 -2.50 -5.84
CA ARG A 175 -8.01 -1.88 -5.09
C ARG A 175 -8.00 -0.36 -5.24
N GLU A 176 -6.85 0.28 -5.06
CA GLU A 176 -6.68 1.73 -5.25
C GLU A 176 -7.08 2.16 -6.68
N LYS A 177 -6.66 1.41 -7.70
CA LYS A 177 -7.04 1.68 -9.10
C LYS A 177 -8.53 1.53 -9.33
N TYR A 178 -9.15 0.51 -8.74
CA TYR A 178 -10.60 0.31 -8.83
C TYR A 178 -11.37 1.49 -8.21
N GLU A 179 -10.96 1.93 -7.02
CA GLU A 179 -11.54 3.10 -6.34
C GLU A 179 -11.35 4.38 -7.16
N THR A 180 -10.19 4.56 -7.79
CA THR A 180 -9.93 5.70 -8.67
C THR A 180 -10.87 5.70 -9.88
N ILE A 181 -11.01 4.56 -10.56
CA ILE A 181 -11.87 4.45 -11.75
C ILE A 181 -13.34 4.68 -11.39
N THR A 182 -13.80 4.08 -10.28
CA THR A 182 -15.18 4.28 -9.81
C THR A 182 -15.46 5.73 -9.43
N GLY A 183 -14.51 6.41 -8.79
CA GLY A 183 -14.59 7.85 -8.54
C GLY A 183 -14.70 8.67 -9.84
N LEU A 184 -13.83 8.40 -10.82
CA LEU A 184 -13.87 9.06 -12.13
C LEU A 184 -15.19 8.83 -12.89
N MET A 185 -15.76 7.63 -12.79
CA MET A 185 -17.06 7.33 -13.39
C MET A 185 -18.19 8.15 -12.75
N ALA A 186 -18.16 8.32 -11.42
CA ALA A 186 -19.12 9.15 -10.70
C ALA A 186 -18.96 10.63 -11.06
N ASP A 187 -17.72 11.13 -11.12
CA ASP A 187 -17.43 12.51 -11.53
C ASP A 187 -17.88 12.79 -12.96
N PHE A 188 -17.67 11.84 -13.87
CA PHE A 188 -18.13 11.94 -15.25
C PHE A 188 -19.66 12.05 -15.31
N ALA A 189 -20.39 11.19 -14.60
CA ALA A 189 -21.84 11.25 -14.54
C ALA A 189 -22.35 12.59 -13.97
N ALA A 190 -21.73 13.09 -12.90
CA ALA A 190 -22.08 14.38 -12.32
C ALA A 190 -21.76 15.55 -13.26
N SER A 191 -20.67 15.46 -14.02
CA SER A 191 -20.32 16.45 -15.03
C SER A 191 -21.33 16.46 -16.18
N ASP A 192 -21.75 15.29 -16.66
CA ASP A 192 -22.76 15.17 -17.72
C ASP A 192 -24.10 15.77 -17.28
N GLU A 193 -24.52 15.52 -16.04
CA GLU A 193 -25.73 16.13 -15.47
C GLU A 193 -25.62 17.67 -15.41
N LYS A 194 -24.44 18.22 -15.07
CA LYS A 194 -24.20 19.67 -15.09
C LYS A 194 -24.27 20.24 -16.51
N VAL A 195 -23.75 19.51 -17.49
CA VAL A 195 -23.83 19.89 -18.91
C VAL A 195 -25.28 19.94 -19.35
N MET A 196 -26.09 18.93 -19.02
CA MET A 196 -27.52 18.90 -19.35
C MET A 196 -28.28 20.06 -18.72
N ARG A 197 -28.05 20.35 -17.43
CA ARG A 197 -28.64 21.51 -16.74
C ARG A 197 -28.26 22.84 -17.38
N SER A 198 -27.00 22.97 -17.80
CA SER A 198 -26.51 24.18 -18.46
C SER A 198 -27.17 24.37 -19.83
N HIS A 199 -27.33 23.31 -20.61
CA HIS A 199 -28.03 23.35 -21.90
C HIS A 199 -29.51 23.76 -21.72
N ALA A 200 -30.20 23.19 -20.74
CA ALA A 200 -31.59 23.56 -20.43
C ALA A 200 -31.69 25.05 -20.07
N ARG A 201 -30.77 25.56 -19.25
CA ARG A 201 -30.75 26.97 -18.87
C ARG A 201 -30.46 27.90 -20.06
N ILE A 202 -29.54 27.51 -20.96
CA ILE A 202 -29.26 28.28 -22.17
C ILE A 202 -30.50 28.34 -23.07
N ALA A 203 -31.23 27.23 -23.22
CA ALA A 203 -32.46 27.19 -24.01
C ALA A 203 -33.52 28.14 -23.45
N GLU A 204 -33.77 28.11 -22.14
CA GLU A 204 -34.70 29.02 -21.46
C GLU A 204 -34.31 30.50 -21.65
N ILE A 205 -33.01 30.82 -21.49
CA ILE A 205 -32.53 32.20 -21.67
C ILE A 205 -32.71 32.65 -23.12
N ARG A 206 -32.41 31.78 -24.10
CA ARG A 206 -32.62 32.09 -25.53
C ARG A 206 -34.08 32.37 -25.84
N GLU A 207 -35.00 31.58 -25.30
CA GLU A 207 -36.44 31.79 -25.46
C GLU A 207 -36.87 33.15 -24.88
N ARG A 208 -36.40 33.48 -23.66
CA ARG A 208 -36.67 34.78 -23.04
C ARG A 208 -36.11 35.96 -23.83
N VAL A 209 -34.89 35.84 -24.37
CA VAL A 209 -34.30 36.88 -25.21
C VAL A 209 -35.13 37.08 -26.47
N ALA A 210 -35.53 35.99 -27.15
CA ALA A 210 -36.37 36.08 -28.35
C ALA A 210 -37.73 36.73 -28.07
N ALA A 211 -38.35 36.42 -26.92
CA ALA A 211 -39.59 37.06 -26.50
C ALA A 211 -39.41 38.56 -26.26
N ILE A 212 -38.35 38.96 -25.55
CA ILE A 212 -38.01 40.38 -25.32
C ILE A 212 -37.74 41.10 -26.63
N GLU A 213 -37.02 40.49 -27.56
CA GLU A 213 -36.76 41.06 -28.89
C GLU A 213 -38.04 41.28 -29.69
N GLN A 214 -38.99 40.32 -29.64
CA GLN A 214 -40.31 40.49 -30.25
C GLN A 214 -41.12 41.61 -29.59
N GLU A 215 -41.13 41.68 -28.27
CA GLU A 215 -41.80 42.77 -27.53
C GLU A 215 -41.21 44.13 -27.91
N LEU A 216 -39.87 44.25 -27.95
CA LEU A 216 -39.19 45.48 -28.35
C LEU A 216 -39.56 45.90 -29.78
N LEU A 217 -39.59 44.94 -30.72
CA LEU A 217 -40.03 45.19 -32.10
C LEU A 217 -41.48 45.70 -32.13
N SER A 218 -42.38 45.06 -31.38
CA SER A 218 -43.79 45.48 -31.31
C SER A 218 -43.95 46.90 -30.78
N LEU A 219 -43.21 47.26 -29.72
CA LEU A 219 -43.23 48.60 -29.12
C LEU A 219 -42.66 49.64 -30.08
N SER A 220 -41.58 49.33 -30.80
CA SER A 220 -40.99 50.25 -31.78
C SER A 220 -41.92 50.53 -32.98
N GLN A 221 -42.83 49.60 -33.27
CA GLN A 221 -43.81 49.73 -34.35
C GLN A 221 -45.12 50.40 -33.90
N ASP A 222 -45.36 50.51 -32.59
CA ASP A 222 -46.54 51.18 -32.04
C ASP A 222 -46.58 52.65 -32.49
N SER A 223 -47.72 53.08 -33.05
CA SER A 223 -47.91 54.45 -33.53
C SER A 223 -47.75 55.46 -32.40
N ARG A 224 -48.16 55.12 -31.17
CA ARG A 224 -48.03 56.01 -30.01
C ARG A 224 -46.57 56.29 -29.67
N MET A 225 -45.70 55.28 -29.83
CA MET A 225 -44.27 55.45 -29.59
C MET A 225 -43.62 56.31 -30.66
N ARG A 226 -44.02 56.16 -31.92
CA ARG A 226 -43.58 57.04 -33.01
C ARG A 226 -44.01 58.50 -32.78
N ASP A 227 -45.24 58.71 -32.34
CA ASP A 227 -45.75 60.04 -32.00
C ASP A 227 -44.95 60.67 -30.85
N ILE A 228 -44.62 59.90 -29.81
CA ILE A 228 -43.78 60.35 -28.69
C ILE A 228 -42.35 60.71 -29.17
N GLU A 229 -41.77 59.89 -30.06
CA GLU A 229 -40.44 60.12 -30.64
C GLU A 229 -40.42 61.43 -31.47
N GLU A 230 -41.47 61.66 -32.25
CA GLU A 230 -41.64 62.86 -33.06
C GLU A 230 -41.85 64.10 -32.19
N GLN A 231 -42.67 64.00 -31.14
CA GLN A 231 -42.83 65.06 -30.14
C GLN A 231 -41.51 65.39 -29.42
N ARG A 232 -40.70 64.37 -29.07
CA ARG A 232 -39.38 64.58 -28.48
C ARG A 232 -38.44 65.33 -29.42
N LYS A 233 -38.41 64.96 -30.71
CA LYS A 233 -37.61 65.67 -31.72
C LYS A 233 -38.08 67.11 -31.91
N ALA A 234 -39.38 67.33 -31.99
CA ALA A 234 -39.95 68.67 -32.10
C ALA A 234 -39.59 69.55 -30.89
N HIS A 235 -39.70 69.00 -29.68
CA HIS A 235 -39.30 69.69 -28.45
C HIS A 235 -37.80 70.02 -28.42
N ALA A 236 -36.93 69.08 -28.82
CA ALA A 236 -35.50 69.32 -28.90
C ALA A 236 -35.16 70.45 -29.87
N GLY A 237 -35.75 70.45 -31.07
CA GLY A 237 -35.57 71.53 -32.05
C GLY A 237 -36.09 72.89 -31.56
N LEU A 238 -37.17 72.91 -30.77
CA LEU A 238 -37.64 74.14 -30.12
C LEU A 238 -36.67 74.64 -29.04
N CYS A 239 -36.06 73.74 -28.27
CA CYS A 239 -35.02 74.09 -27.30
C CYS A 239 -33.77 74.68 -27.98
N GLU A 240 -33.34 74.12 -29.11
CA GLU A 240 -32.23 74.69 -29.89
C GLU A 240 -32.56 76.08 -30.41
N LYS A 241 -33.73 76.26 -31.05
CA LYS A 241 -34.18 77.59 -31.52
C LYS A 241 -34.28 78.60 -30.38
N ARG A 242 -34.77 78.19 -29.22
CA ARG A 242 -34.80 79.04 -28.02
C ARG A 242 -33.38 79.43 -27.58
N ASN A 243 -32.45 78.49 -27.56
CA ASN A 243 -31.07 78.74 -27.17
C ASN A 243 -30.36 79.67 -28.17
N ASP A 244 -30.60 79.50 -29.46
CA ASP A 244 -30.04 80.36 -30.50
C ASP A 244 -30.65 81.77 -30.46
N ALA A 245 -31.98 81.89 -30.29
CA ALA A 245 -32.63 83.18 -30.08
C ALA A 245 -32.09 83.90 -28.83
N ALA A 246 -31.88 83.17 -27.73
CA ALA A 246 -31.27 83.72 -26.52
C ALA A 246 -29.83 84.22 -26.77
N ARG A 247 -29.05 83.51 -27.58
CA ARG A 247 -27.70 83.96 -28.00
C ARG A 247 -27.77 85.21 -28.87
N THR A 248 -28.70 85.29 -29.81
CA THR A 248 -28.86 86.46 -30.69
C THR A 248 -29.29 87.70 -29.91
N TYR A 249 -30.26 87.56 -28.99
CA TYR A 249 -30.68 88.66 -28.12
C TYR A 249 -29.56 89.11 -27.17
N SER A 250 -28.78 88.18 -26.63
CA SER A 250 -27.62 88.51 -25.79
C SER A 250 -26.47 89.17 -26.56
N ALA A 251 -26.43 89.07 -27.89
CA ALA A 251 -25.45 89.73 -28.75
C ALA A 251 -25.91 91.11 -29.27
N LEU A 252 -27.20 91.43 -29.11
CA LEU A 252 -27.82 92.71 -29.45
C LEU A 252 -28.08 93.61 -28.22
N SER A 253 -27.88 93.07 -27.01
CA SER A 253 -27.80 93.79 -25.74
C SER A 253 -26.37 94.17 -25.43
#